data_AF-A0A952L9W5-F1
#
_entry.id   AF-A0A952L9W5-F1
#
_cell.length_a   1.000
_cell.length_b   1.000
_cell.length_c   1.000
_cell.angle_alpha   90.00
_cell.angle_beta   90.00
_cell.angle_gamma   90.00
#
_symmetry.space_group_name_H-M   'P 1'
#
loop_
_entity.id
_entity.type
_entity.pdbx_description
1 polymer ?
#
loop_
_entity_poly.entity_id
_entity_poly.type
_entity_poly.pdbx_seq_one_letter_code
_entity_poly.pdbx_strand_id
1 'polypeptide(L)'
;MVKHRVLAAAGVVAAAALLSVGLPQAVQGVSPGASSVHFTASGDYGTAASSQSVLAGVKTLAPDLHLALGDFSYSTTGQEQAWCDQVTQKVGAGFPFELVSGNHESNGQNGNINDFSACLPNQLPGAVGTYGREYYVDVPQGSPLVRFIMISPGLPFTDGVWSYAAGSSHY
;
A
#
# COMPACT_ATOMS: atom_id res chain seq x y z
N MET A 1 -52.60 42.61 44.88
CA MET A 1 -51.44 41.68 44.73
C MET A 1 -51.75 40.69 43.61
N VAL A 2 -51.27 40.93 42.40
CA VAL A 2 -51.45 40.03 41.25
C VAL A 2 -50.06 39.53 40.84
N LYS A 3 -49.78 38.26 41.12
CA LYS A 3 -48.49 37.61 40.82
C LYS A 3 -48.41 37.31 39.32
N HIS A 4 -47.44 37.93 38.64
CA HIS A 4 -47.07 37.58 37.27
C HIS A 4 -46.35 36.22 37.28
N ARG A 5 -46.85 35.26 36.50
CA ARG A 5 -46.15 34.01 36.23
C ARG A 5 -45.36 34.17 34.94
N VAL A 6 -44.03 34.25 35.06
CA VAL A 6 -43.08 34.21 33.95
C VAL A 6 -42.98 32.76 33.48
N LEU A 7 -43.32 32.49 32.21
CA LEU A 7 -43.02 31.24 31.53
C LEU A 7 -41.54 31.24 31.14
N ALA A 8 -40.73 30.39 31.77
CA ALA A 8 -39.38 30.11 31.34
C ALA A 8 -39.41 29.09 30.20
N ALA A 9 -39.07 29.53 28.99
CA ALA A 9 -38.80 28.64 27.87
C ALA A 9 -37.41 28.03 28.05
N ALA A 10 -37.34 26.76 28.47
CA ALA A 10 -36.08 26.00 28.46
C ALA A 10 -35.80 25.57 27.02
N GLY A 11 -34.90 26.31 26.34
CA GLY A 11 -34.39 25.95 25.04
C GLY A 11 -33.53 24.69 25.12
N VAL A 12 -33.88 23.66 24.36
CA VAL A 12 -33.05 22.47 24.16
C VAL A 12 -31.89 22.87 23.25
N VAL A 13 -30.69 22.99 23.81
CA VAL A 13 -29.46 23.10 23.02
C VAL A 13 -29.08 21.69 22.56
N ALA A 14 -29.42 21.34 21.32
CA ALA A 14 -28.94 20.11 20.70
C ALA A 14 -27.45 20.30 20.36
N ALA A 15 -26.57 19.63 21.11
CA ALA A 15 -25.16 19.52 20.76
C ALA A 15 -25.03 18.59 19.54
N ALA A 16 -24.82 19.17 18.36
CA ALA A 16 -24.48 18.42 17.16
C ALA A 16 -23.05 17.87 17.32
N ALA A 17 -22.91 16.60 17.67
CA ALA A 17 -21.66 15.88 17.55
C ALA A 17 -21.35 15.72 16.06
N LEU A 18 -20.45 16.55 15.54
CA LEU A 18 -19.86 16.38 14.22
C LEU A 18 -19.01 15.11 14.26
N LEU A 19 -19.57 13.99 13.83
CA LEU A 19 -18.78 12.84 13.41
C LEU A 19 -17.97 13.28 12.20
N SER A 20 -16.71 13.62 12.41
CA SER A 20 -15.71 13.71 11.34
C SER A 20 -15.52 12.30 10.78
N VAL A 21 -16.40 11.91 9.85
CA VAL A 21 -16.13 10.83 8.92
C VAL A 21 -14.86 11.25 8.19
N GLY A 22 -13.74 10.59 8.50
CA GLY A 22 -12.49 10.84 7.82
C GLY A 22 -12.74 10.72 6.32
N LEU A 23 -12.59 11.83 5.60
CA LEU A 23 -12.54 11.77 4.14
C LEU A 23 -11.43 10.77 3.80
N PRO A 24 -11.65 9.84 2.84
CA PRO A 24 -10.55 9.04 2.34
C PRO A 24 -9.45 10.04 1.96
N GLN A 25 -8.29 9.94 2.62
CA GLN A 25 -7.13 10.69 2.18
C GLN A 25 -7.00 10.36 0.70
N ALA A 26 -7.06 11.38 -0.17
CA ALA A 26 -6.74 11.17 -1.57
C ALA A 26 -5.40 10.46 -1.57
N VAL A 27 -5.37 9.23 -2.10
CA VAL A 27 -4.12 8.50 -2.26
C VAL A 27 -3.17 9.47 -2.95
N GLN A 28 -1.96 9.62 -2.43
CA GLN A 28 -0.92 10.38 -3.09
C GLN A 28 -0.56 9.63 -4.39
N GLY A 29 -1.36 9.84 -5.43
CA GLY A 29 -1.16 9.28 -6.75
C GLY A 29 -0.77 10.38 -7.72
N VAL A 30 -0.21 9.96 -8.86
CA VAL A 30 0.07 10.85 -9.99
C VAL A 30 -1.23 11.54 -10.42
N SER A 31 -1.26 12.88 -10.35
CA SER A 31 -2.44 13.66 -10.74
C SER A 31 -2.89 13.32 -12.16
N PRO A 32 -4.20 13.23 -12.42
CA PRO A 32 -4.70 13.25 -13.80
C PRO A 32 -4.09 14.44 -14.56
N GLY A 33 -3.47 14.18 -15.70
CA GLY A 33 -2.79 15.19 -16.53
C GLY A 33 -1.32 15.46 -16.18
N ALA A 34 -0.70 14.69 -15.28
CA ALA A 34 0.76 14.69 -15.15
C ALA A 34 1.42 14.36 -16.50
N SER A 35 2.59 14.94 -16.75
CA SER A 35 3.41 14.69 -17.95
C SER A 35 4.60 13.77 -17.68
N SER A 36 4.84 13.42 -16.42
CA SER A 36 5.91 12.53 -15.98
C SER A 36 5.47 11.73 -14.76
N VAL A 37 6.14 10.59 -14.53
CA VAL A 37 6.05 9.79 -13.31
C VAL A 37 7.44 9.67 -12.71
N HIS A 38 7.60 10.04 -11.44
CA HIS A 38 8.80 9.79 -10.64
C HIS A 38 8.55 8.58 -9.75
N PHE A 39 9.35 7.52 -9.93
CA PHE A 39 9.24 6.33 -9.11
C PHE A 39 10.62 5.91 -8.60
N THR A 40 10.59 5.11 -7.54
CA THR A 40 11.77 4.41 -7.02
C THR A 40 11.48 2.92 -6.99
N ALA A 41 12.52 2.07 -6.99
CA ALA A 41 12.37 0.63 -6.89
C ALA A 41 13.54 0.03 -6.10
N SER A 42 13.25 -0.94 -5.24
CA SER A 42 14.26 -1.71 -4.52
C SER A 42 13.68 -3.06 -4.08
N GLY A 43 14.52 -4.04 -3.82
CA GLY A 43 14.18 -5.31 -3.16
C GLY A 43 15.13 -5.54 -1.98
N ASP A 44 15.08 -6.74 -1.40
CA ASP A 44 16.09 -7.20 -0.44
C ASP A 44 16.23 -6.27 0.77
N TYR A 45 15.10 -5.91 1.38
CA TYR A 45 15.09 -4.92 2.45
C TYR A 45 15.67 -5.52 3.73
N GLY A 46 14.99 -6.51 4.30
CA GLY A 46 15.18 -6.91 5.70
C GLY A 46 14.74 -5.83 6.69
N THR A 47 15.21 -5.97 7.94
CA THR A 47 14.81 -5.12 9.09
C THR A 47 15.97 -4.32 9.69
N ALA A 48 17.15 -4.39 9.09
CA ALA A 48 18.36 -3.76 9.60
C ALA A 48 18.32 -2.23 9.49
N ALA A 49 19.28 -1.56 10.16
CA ALA A 49 19.42 -0.11 10.09
C ALA A 49 19.63 0.40 8.65
N SER A 50 20.35 -0.36 7.82
CA SER A 50 20.53 -0.07 6.39
C SER A 50 19.20 -0.06 5.64
N SER A 51 18.33 -1.05 5.90
CA SER A 51 16.97 -1.14 5.33
C SER A 51 16.14 0.08 5.70
N GLN A 52 16.24 0.53 6.95
CA GLN A 52 15.57 1.75 7.40
C GLN A 52 16.14 3.01 6.73
N SER A 53 17.43 3.05 6.42
CA SER A 53 18.05 4.14 5.64
C SER A 53 17.55 4.15 4.20
N VAL A 54 17.35 2.98 3.58
CA VAL A 54 16.73 2.88 2.24
C VAL A 54 15.32 3.47 2.27
N LEU A 55 14.47 3.05 3.21
CA LEU A 55 13.11 3.58 3.35
C LEU A 55 13.09 5.09 3.65
N ALA A 56 14.02 5.58 4.46
CA ALA A 56 14.18 7.03 4.68
C ALA A 56 14.58 7.76 3.40
N GLY A 57 15.47 7.16 2.59
CA GLY A 57 15.85 7.67 1.28
C GLY A 57 14.67 7.76 0.32
N VAL A 58 13.83 6.72 0.26
CA VAL A 58 12.57 6.73 -0.52
C VAL A 58 11.71 7.93 -0.12
N LYS A 59 11.49 8.15 1.17
CA LYS A 59 10.75 9.33 1.65
C LYS A 59 11.40 10.65 1.26
N THR A 60 12.72 10.77 1.40
CA THR A 60 13.46 12.00 1.06
C THR A 60 13.39 12.31 -0.43
N LEU A 61 13.39 11.30 -1.29
CA LEU A 61 13.25 11.47 -2.74
C LEU A 61 11.84 11.93 -3.14
N ALA A 62 10.83 11.72 -2.28
CA ALA A 62 9.43 12.05 -2.53
C ALA A 62 8.93 11.62 -3.93
N PRO A 63 9.07 10.33 -4.29
CA PRO A 63 8.53 9.82 -5.55
C PRO A 63 7.01 9.77 -5.51
N ASP A 64 6.38 9.64 -6.69
CA ASP A 64 4.95 9.41 -6.82
C ASP A 64 4.55 7.99 -6.39
N LEU A 65 5.46 7.02 -6.54
CA LEU A 65 5.31 5.65 -6.06
C LEU A 65 6.67 4.98 -5.80
N HIS A 66 6.62 3.86 -5.09
CA HIS A 66 7.75 2.97 -4.87
C HIS A 66 7.36 1.54 -5.24
N LEU A 67 8.22 0.84 -5.98
CA LEU A 67 8.06 -0.57 -6.32
C LEU A 67 8.96 -1.42 -5.42
N ALA A 68 8.35 -2.21 -4.52
CA ALA A 68 9.04 -3.13 -3.64
C ALA A 68 9.16 -4.52 -4.29
N LEU A 69 10.36 -4.84 -4.73
CA LEU A 69 10.70 -5.98 -5.60
C LEU A 69 11.12 -7.22 -4.80
N GLY A 70 10.26 -7.65 -3.88
CA GLY A 70 10.44 -8.88 -3.10
C GLY A 70 11.48 -8.81 -1.99
N ASP A 71 11.51 -9.89 -1.21
CA ASP A 71 12.45 -10.14 -0.13
C ASP A 71 12.39 -9.05 0.94
N PHE A 72 11.24 -9.00 1.60
CA PHE A 72 10.82 -7.89 2.43
C PHE A 72 11.42 -7.96 3.83
N SER A 73 10.96 -8.90 4.65
CA SER A 73 11.32 -8.91 6.07
C SER A 73 12.44 -9.87 6.40
N TYR A 74 12.59 -10.95 5.62
CA TYR A 74 13.41 -12.12 5.97
C TYR A 74 13.05 -12.75 7.34
N SER A 75 11.89 -12.38 7.92
CA SER A 75 11.43 -12.83 9.24
C SER A 75 10.60 -14.12 9.12
N THR A 76 10.14 -14.67 10.24
CA THR A 76 9.21 -15.81 10.22
C THR A 76 7.80 -15.37 9.87
N THR A 77 7.06 -16.22 9.15
CA THR A 77 5.62 -16.04 8.87
C THR A 77 4.81 -15.77 10.13
N GLY A 78 3.89 -14.81 10.05
CA GLY A 78 3.14 -14.25 11.18
C GLY A 78 3.75 -12.99 11.81
N GLN A 79 4.89 -12.50 11.29
CA GLN A 79 5.56 -11.27 11.75
C GLN A 79 5.54 -10.14 10.71
N GLU A 80 4.77 -10.29 9.63
CA GLU A 80 4.68 -9.36 8.50
C GLU A 80 4.27 -7.95 8.96
N GLN A 81 3.35 -7.87 9.93
CA GLN A 81 2.84 -6.61 10.47
C GLN A 81 3.95 -5.71 11.01
N ALA A 82 4.96 -6.27 11.68
CA ALA A 82 6.06 -5.47 12.23
C ALA A 82 6.88 -4.77 11.12
N TRP A 83 7.04 -5.44 9.98
CA TRP A 83 7.71 -4.85 8.81
C TRP A 83 6.81 -3.84 8.11
N CYS A 84 5.51 -4.13 7.94
CA CYS A 84 4.51 -3.19 7.42
C CYS A 84 4.44 -1.90 8.26
N ASP A 85 4.48 -2.01 9.57
CA ASP A 85 4.51 -0.87 10.50
C ASP A 85 5.80 -0.07 10.32
N GLN A 86 6.95 -0.73 10.13
CA GLN A 86 8.20 -0.04 9.83
C GLN A 86 8.12 0.73 8.52
N VAL A 87 7.59 0.13 7.46
CA VAL A 87 7.40 0.80 6.15
C VAL A 87 6.52 2.03 6.34
N THR A 88 5.30 1.88 6.85
CA THR A 88 4.35 2.98 7.02
C THR A 88 4.86 4.09 7.94
N GLN A 89 5.61 3.76 9.00
CA GLN A 89 6.28 4.77 9.85
C GLN A 89 7.34 5.57 9.09
N LYS A 90 8.07 4.92 8.17
CA LYS A 90 9.14 5.57 7.41
C LYS A 90 8.58 6.38 6.25
N VAL A 91 7.81 5.78 5.36
CA VAL A 91 7.35 6.43 4.10
C VAL A 91 6.00 7.13 4.24
N GLY A 92 5.22 6.82 5.28
CA GLY A 92 3.89 7.36 5.51
C GLY A 92 2.79 6.35 5.14
N ALA A 93 1.73 6.30 5.96
CA ALA A 93 0.54 5.52 5.64
C ALA A 93 -0.15 6.11 4.39
N GLY A 94 -0.58 5.24 3.46
CA GLY A 94 -1.24 5.63 2.22
C GLY A 94 -0.30 6.10 1.10
N PHE A 95 1.01 6.08 1.31
CA PHE A 95 1.99 6.25 0.23
C PHE A 95 1.96 5.02 -0.70
N PRO A 96 1.97 5.17 -2.04
CA PRO A 96 2.00 4.03 -2.97
C PRO A 96 3.31 3.24 -2.89
N PHE A 97 3.32 2.23 -2.03
CA PHE A 97 4.42 1.30 -1.81
C PHE A 97 4.00 -0.08 -2.32
N GLU A 98 4.22 -0.31 -3.61
CA GLU A 98 3.59 -1.38 -4.37
C GLU A 98 4.44 -2.66 -4.36
N LEU A 99 3.84 -3.76 -3.90
CA LEU A 99 4.56 -4.99 -3.58
C LEU A 99 4.55 -5.98 -4.76
N VAL A 100 5.64 -6.72 -4.93
CA VAL A 100 5.68 -8.03 -5.62
C VAL A 100 6.55 -9.01 -4.83
N SER A 101 6.20 -10.29 -4.83
CA SER A 101 6.85 -11.33 -4.04
C SER A 101 8.27 -11.58 -4.50
N GLY A 102 9.16 -11.80 -3.53
CA GLY A 102 10.42 -12.52 -3.73
C GLY A 102 10.27 -13.97 -3.27
N ASN A 103 11.36 -14.75 -3.34
CA ASN A 103 11.34 -16.14 -2.90
C ASN A 103 11.17 -16.28 -1.38
N HIS A 104 11.44 -15.22 -0.61
CA HIS A 104 11.25 -15.23 0.83
C HIS A 104 9.76 -15.16 1.25
N GLU A 105 8.88 -14.63 0.39
CA GLU A 105 7.45 -14.48 0.69
C GLU A 105 6.54 -15.48 -0.04
N SER A 106 7.06 -16.21 -1.03
CA SER A 106 6.22 -16.97 -1.97
C SER A 106 5.66 -18.27 -1.41
N ASN A 107 6.39 -18.92 -0.49
CA ASN A 107 6.07 -20.26 0.03
C ASN A 107 5.90 -20.32 1.56
N GLY A 108 5.87 -19.17 2.24
CA GLY A 108 5.76 -19.11 3.70
C GLY A 108 7.06 -19.36 4.46
N GLN A 109 8.22 -19.42 3.78
CA GLN A 109 9.52 -19.61 4.43
C GLN A 109 9.88 -18.40 5.30
N ASN A 110 9.74 -17.18 4.75
CA ASN A 110 10.13 -15.95 5.43
C ASN A 110 9.04 -14.87 5.41
N GLY A 111 7.81 -15.32 5.62
CA GLY A 111 6.61 -14.54 5.49
C GLY A 111 5.72 -15.05 4.37
N ASN A 112 4.49 -14.56 4.34
CA ASN A 112 3.55 -14.82 3.27
C ASN A 112 3.19 -13.54 2.52
N ILE A 113 3.32 -13.55 1.20
CA ILE A 113 3.00 -12.39 0.37
C ILE A 113 1.57 -11.85 0.56
N ASN A 114 0.59 -12.72 0.85
CA ASN A 114 -0.78 -12.29 1.08
C ASN A 114 -0.92 -11.54 2.41
N ASP A 115 -0.15 -11.93 3.43
CA ASP A 115 -0.16 -11.27 4.75
C ASP A 115 0.54 -9.90 4.66
N PHE A 116 1.65 -9.80 3.93
CA PHE A 116 2.25 -8.51 3.58
C PHE A 116 1.28 -7.61 2.82
N SER A 117 0.61 -8.15 1.80
CA SER A 117 -0.38 -7.41 0.99
C SER A 117 -1.61 -7.00 1.80
N ALA A 118 -1.93 -7.72 2.88
CA ALA A 118 -3.02 -7.34 3.79
C ALA A 118 -2.65 -6.15 4.68
N CYS A 119 -1.40 -6.07 5.18
CA CYS A 119 -0.95 -4.95 6.02
C CYS A 119 -0.36 -3.76 5.24
N LEU A 120 0.02 -3.97 3.96
CA LEU A 120 0.43 -2.94 3.00
C LEU A 120 -0.37 -3.11 1.69
N PRO A 121 -1.67 -2.77 1.69
CA PRO A 121 -2.50 -2.93 0.50
C PRO A 121 -2.07 -1.97 -0.61
N ASN A 122 -2.28 -2.39 -1.86
CA ASN A 122 -2.16 -1.56 -3.05
C ASN A 122 -2.83 -0.19 -2.85
N GLN A 123 -2.12 0.88 -3.18
CA GLN A 123 -2.66 2.23 -3.12
C GLN A 123 -3.01 2.76 -4.53
N LEU A 124 -2.43 2.21 -5.59
CA LEU A 124 -2.70 2.66 -6.95
C LEU A 124 -4.04 2.13 -7.48
N PRO A 125 -4.95 2.99 -7.95
CA PRO A 125 -6.24 2.54 -8.43
C PRO A 125 -6.10 1.84 -9.79
N GLY A 126 -6.98 0.88 -10.06
CA GLY A 126 -7.03 0.19 -11.35
C GLY A 126 -5.98 -0.90 -11.57
N ALA A 127 -5.30 -1.37 -10.52
CA ALA A 127 -4.47 -2.57 -10.59
C ALA A 127 -5.30 -3.79 -11.04
N VAL A 128 -4.75 -4.60 -11.94
CA VAL A 128 -5.38 -5.81 -12.48
C VAL A 128 -4.46 -7.00 -12.27
N GLY A 129 -4.98 -8.06 -11.65
CA GLY A 129 -4.24 -9.29 -11.30
C GLY A 129 -4.31 -9.60 -9.82
N THR A 130 -3.36 -10.38 -9.33
CA THR A 130 -3.18 -10.68 -7.90
C THR A 130 -2.07 -9.81 -7.35
N TYR A 131 -2.43 -8.76 -6.60
CA TYR A 131 -1.46 -7.87 -5.96
C TYR A 131 -0.48 -8.63 -5.08
N GLY A 132 0.79 -8.23 -5.14
CA GLY A 132 1.89 -8.96 -4.52
C GLY A 132 2.40 -10.16 -5.32
N ARG A 133 1.69 -10.70 -6.31
CA ARG A 133 2.16 -11.89 -7.06
C ARG A 133 2.36 -11.63 -8.54
N GLU A 134 1.30 -11.20 -9.20
CA GLU A 134 1.27 -10.92 -10.63
C GLU A 134 0.17 -9.93 -10.91
N TYR A 135 0.54 -8.72 -11.30
CA TYR A 135 -0.44 -7.68 -11.65
C TYR A 135 0.20 -6.65 -12.57
N TYR A 136 -0.65 -5.88 -13.23
CA TYR A 136 -0.21 -4.63 -13.82
C TYR A 136 -1.02 -3.46 -13.28
N VAL A 137 -0.43 -2.27 -13.36
CA VAL A 137 -1.10 -1.01 -13.05
C VAL A 137 -0.66 0.07 -14.01
N ASP A 138 -1.64 0.84 -14.48
CA ASP A 138 -1.44 1.98 -15.36
C ASP A 138 -1.35 3.27 -14.54
N VAL A 139 -0.30 4.06 -14.75
CA VAL A 139 -0.03 5.27 -13.96
C VAL A 139 0.14 6.50 -14.86
N PRO A 140 -0.67 7.56 -14.65
CA PRO A 140 -1.92 7.58 -13.87
C PRO A 140 -3.03 6.78 -14.56
N GLN A 141 -3.95 6.17 -13.80
CA GLN A 141 -4.99 5.27 -14.33
C GLN A 141 -5.82 5.86 -15.48
N GLY A 142 -6.22 7.14 -15.39
CA GLY A 142 -7.12 7.77 -16.37
C GLY A 142 -6.47 8.23 -17.68
N SER A 143 -5.16 8.44 -17.69
CA SER A 143 -4.39 8.86 -18.86
C SER A 143 -2.97 8.31 -18.73
N PRO A 144 -2.77 6.99 -18.94
CA PRO A 144 -1.54 6.31 -18.56
C PRO A 144 -0.33 6.86 -19.31
N LEU A 145 0.72 7.19 -18.56
CA LEU A 145 2.04 7.50 -19.11
C LEU A 145 2.93 6.25 -19.12
N VAL A 146 2.77 5.40 -18.11
CA VAL A 146 3.54 4.17 -17.93
C VAL A 146 2.62 3.08 -17.42
N ARG A 147 2.88 1.84 -17.87
CA ARG A 147 2.33 0.63 -17.28
C ARG A 147 3.45 -0.09 -16.55
N PHE A 148 3.23 -0.38 -15.27
CA PHE A 148 4.08 -1.30 -14.52
C PHE A 148 3.47 -2.70 -14.62
N ILE A 149 4.29 -3.68 -14.99
CA ILE A 149 3.92 -5.10 -15.02
C ILE A 149 4.81 -5.79 -13.98
N MET A 150 4.19 -6.26 -12.91
CA MET A 150 4.85 -6.82 -11.74
C MET A 150 4.60 -8.32 -11.73
N ILE A 151 5.67 -9.11 -11.82
CA ILE A 151 5.61 -10.56 -11.97
C ILE A 151 6.54 -11.25 -10.97
N SER A 152 6.24 -12.50 -10.63
CA SER A 152 6.99 -13.32 -9.67
C SER A 152 7.64 -14.53 -10.36
N PRO A 153 8.61 -14.33 -11.26
CA PRO A 153 9.10 -15.38 -12.15
C PRO A 153 9.85 -16.47 -11.40
N GLY A 154 9.49 -17.72 -11.67
CA GLY A 154 10.18 -18.90 -11.14
C GLY A 154 9.99 -19.13 -9.65
N LEU A 155 9.04 -18.43 -9.02
CA LEU A 155 8.79 -18.58 -7.59
C LEU A 155 7.85 -19.75 -7.28
N PRO A 156 8.13 -20.54 -6.22
CA PRO A 156 7.20 -21.53 -5.72
C PRO A 156 6.11 -20.83 -4.89
N PHE A 157 4.86 -20.94 -5.33
CA PHE A 157 3.67 -20.63 -4.55
C PHE A 157 2.96 -21.93 -4.11
N THR A 158 1.93 -21.78 -3.28
CA THR A 158 1.13 -22.92 -2.77
C THR A 158 0.45 -23.73 -3.87
N ASP A 159 0.22 -23.14 -5.04
CA ASP A 159 -0.42 -23.74 -6.21
C ASP A 159 0.56 -24.19 -7.30
N GLY A 160 1.87 -23.98 -7.11
CA GLY A 160 2.92 -24.46 -8.01
C GLY A 160 4.04 -23.45 -8.23
N VAL A 161 5.00 -23.83 -9.07
CA VAL A 161 6.06 -22.91 -9.51
C VAL A 161 5.52 -22.09 -10.67
N TRP A 162 5.49 -20.77 -10.51
CA TRP A 162 4.96 -19.88 -11.54
C TRP A 162 6.02 -19.60 -12.61
N SER A 163 5.61 -19.69 -13.86
CA SER A 163 6.45 -19.47 -15.03
C SER A 163 5.73 -18.57 -16.01
N TYR A 164 6.48 -17.65 -16.63
CA TYR A 164 6.01 -16.67 -17.60
C TYR A 164 6.63 -16.96 -18.98
N ALA A 165 7.00 -18.21 -19.24
CA ALA A 165 7.48 -18.64 -20.54
C ALA A 165 6.30 -18.83 -21.51
N ALA A 166 6.51 -18.56 -22.80
CA ALA A 166 5.50 -18.72 -23.83
C ALA A 166 4.76 -20.07 -23.71
N GLY A 167 3.43 -20.00 -23.55
CA GLY A 167 2.55 -21.17 -23.42
C GLY A 167 2.32 -21.67 -21.97
N SER A 168 2.88 -21.01 -20.95
CA SER A 168 2.47 -21.24 -19.56
C SER A 168 1.11 -20.58 -19.27
N SER A 169 0.51 -20.91 -18.12
CA SER A 169 -0.73 -20.28 -17.65
C SER A 169 -0.58 -18.81 -17.25
N HIS A 170 0.64 -18.34 -17.05
CA HIS A 170 0.98 -16.97 -16.63
C HIS A 170 1.79 -16.23 -17.72
N TYR A 171 1.69 -16.61 -18.99
CA TYR A 171 2.36 -15.91 -20.10
C TYR A 171 1.58 -14.69 -20.60
#